data_AF-A0A3D3WE72-F1
#
_entry.id   AF-A0A3D3WE72-F1
#
_cell.length_a   1.000
_cell.length_b   1.000
_cell.length_c   1.000
_cell.angle_alpha   90.00
_cell.angle_beta   90.00
_cell.angle_gamma   90.00
#
_symmetry.space_group_name_H-M   'P 1'
#
loop_
_entity.id
_entity.type
_entity.pdbx_description
1 polymer ?
#
loop_
_entity_poly.entity_id
_entity_poly.type
_entity_poly.pdbx_seq_one_letter_code
_entity_poly.pdbx_strand_id
1 'polypeptide(L)'
;DTHQSWLWGKNIGLAKGYLHHINRHGTADLLEVHGRLQVAEYIGRKRPDLNMALYLHNDPRDMKGGKTADMRRQLLRRMSVIYCVSDYLRSCFLDGIDASDHAAEKLRVIPISADRMLAAPPAKDKLISIIG
;
A
#
# COMPACT_ATOMS: atom_id res chain seq x y z
N ASP A 1 -23.70 -6.37 -6.39
CA ASP A 1 -22.45 -5.60 -6.49
C ASP A 1 -21.78 -5.48 -7.86
N THR A 2 -22.26 -6.13 -8.92
CA THR A 2 -21.67 -6.04 -10.28
C THR A 2 -21.92 -4.71 -11.01
N HIS A 3 -22.89 -3.91 -10.59
CA HIS A 3 -23.24 -2.65 -11.26
C HIS A 3 -22.23 -1.50 -11.03
N GLN A 4 -21.46 -1.53 -9.95
CA GLN A 4 -20.57 -0.40 -9.60
C GLN A 4 -19.25 -0.39 -10.38
N SER A 5 -18.72 -1.55 -10.74
CA SER A 5 -17.46 -1.66 -11.50
C SER A 5 -17.58 -1.16 -12.94
N TRP A 6 -18.78 -1.26 -13.53
CA TRP A 6 -19.05 -0.77 -14.89
C TRP A 6 -19.00 0.76 -14.98
N LEU A 7 -19.52 1.45 -13.96
CA LEU A 7 -19.57 2.93 -13.94
C LEU A 7 -18.28 3.60 -13.44
N TRP A 8 -17.52 2.94 -12.56
CA TRP A 8 -16.40 3.59 -11.83
C TRP A 8 -15.04 2.91 -12.03
N GLY A 9 -14.98 1.88 -12.88
CA GLY A 9 -13.81 1.02 -13.05
C GLY A 9 -13.60 0.06 -11.89
N LYS A 10 -12.76 -0.96 -12.11
CA LYS A 10 -12.58 -2.07 -11.14
C LYS A 10 -12.11 -1.60 -9.76
N ASN A 11 -11.16 -0.66 -9.69
CA ASN A 11 -10.57 -0.22 -8.42
C ASN A 11 -11.54 0.61 -7.55
N ILE A 12 -12.12 1.68 -8.11
CA ILE A 12 -13.03 2.54 -7.34
C ILE A 12 -14.39 1.88 -7.15
N GLY A 13 -14.85 1.06 -8.11
CA GLY A 13 -16.02 0.22 -7.95
C GLY A 13 -15.89 -0.73 -6.76
N LEU A 14 -14.74 -1.41 -6.62
CA LEU A 14 -14.44 -2.25 -5.46
C LEU A 14 -14.46 -1.45 -4.16
N ALA A 15 -13.81 -0.28 -4.12
CA ALA A 15 -13.79 0.58 -2.94
C ALA A 15 -15.20 0.98 -2.49
N LYS A 16 -16.08 1.32 -3.43
CA LYS A 16 -17.47 1.67 -3.12
C LYS A 16 -18.29 0.46 -2.66
N GLY A 17 -18.09 -0.71 -3.29
CA GLY A 17 -18.73 -1.96 -2.85
C GLY A 17 -18.34 -2.31 -1.41
N TYR A 18 -17.05 -2.19 -1.09
CA TYR A 18 -16.56 -2.38 0.28
C TYR A 18 -17.17 -1.38 1.27
N LEU A 19 -17.22 -0.08 0.93
CA LEU A 19 -17.86 0.93 1.77
C LEU A 19 -19.35 0.63 2.01
N HIS A 20 -20.06 0.14 0.99
CA HIS A 20 -21.44 -0.28 1.13
C HIS A 20 -21.58 -1.49 2.07
N HIS A 21 -20.68 -2.47 1.96
CA HIS A 21 -20.66 -3.65 2.80
C HIS A 21 -20.45 -3.28 4.28
N ILE A 22 -19.43 -2.49 4.63
CA ILE A 22 -19.15 -2.15 6.03
C ILE A 22 -20.24 -1.27 6.67
N ASN A 23 -20.96 -0.49 5.87
CA ASN A 23 -22.10 0.29 6.38
C ASN A 23 -23.28 -0.60 6.79
N ARG A 24 -23.35 -1.84 6.26
CA ARG A 24 -24.43 -2.80 6.57
C ARG A 24 -24.03 -3.85 7.59
N HIS A 25 -22.75 -4.19 7.63
CA HIS A 25 -22.25 -5.35 8.38
C HIS A 25 -21.24 -4.98 9.48
N GLY A 26 -20.88 -3.70 9.62
CA GLY A 26 -19.88 -3.23 10.56
C GLY A 26 -18.49 -3.10 9.93
N THR A 27 -17.58 -2.46 10.67
CA THR A 27 -16.21 -2.21 10.24
C THR A 27 -15.26 -3.31 10.69
N ALA A 28 -14.21 -3.58 9.91
CA ALA A 28 -13.07 -4.35 10.39
C ALA A 28 -12.23 -3.52 11.36
N ASP A 29 -11.52 -4.19 12.27
CA ASP A 29 -10.58 -3.53 13.20
C ASP A 29 -9.37 -2.91 12.48
N LEU A 30 -8.97 -3.52 11.36
CA LEU A 30 -7.89 -3.07 10.49
C LEU A 30 -8.26 -3.35 9.03
N LEU A 31 -8.09 -2.34 8.18
CA LEU A 31 -8.21 -2.46 6.73
C LEU A 31 -6.85 -2.33 6.07
N GLU A 32 -6.42 -3.39 5.39
CA GLU A 32 -5.17 -3.40 4.63
C GLU A 32 -5.42 -3.19 3.14
N VAL A 33 -4.68 -2.25 2.53
CA VAL A 33 -4.74 -1.99 1.10
C VAL A 33 -3.36 -2.21 0.48
N HIS A 34 -3.28 -3.13 -0.48
CA HIS A 34 -2.02 -3.48 -1.14
C HIS A 34 -1.90 -2.82 -2.51
N GLY A 35 -0.84 -2.03 -2.74
CA GLY A 35 -0.43 -1.57 -4.05
C GLY A 35 -1.46 -0.72 -4.81
N ARG A 36 -2.47 -0.17 -4.14
CA ARG A 36 -3.57 0.59 -4.75
C ARG A 36 -3.82 1.90 -4.00
N LEU A 37 -2.87 2.84 -4.12
CA LEU A 37 -2.89 4.13 -3.41
C LEU A 37 -4.19 4.92 -3.62
N GLN A 38 -4.69 4.99 -4.86
CA GLN A 38 -5.98 5.65 -5.15
C GLN A 38 -7.18 5.04 -4.41
N VAL A 39 -7.14 3.74 -4.11
CA VAL A 39 -8.21 3.06 -3.36
C VAL A 39 -8.09 3.40 -1.89
N ALA A 40 -6.87 3.34 -1.32
CA ALA A 40 -6.61 3.74 0.06
C ALA A 40 -6.98 5.21 0.31
N GLU A 41 -6.61 6.11 -0.60
CA GLU A 41 -6.98 7.54 -0.55
C GLU A 41 -8.49 7.70 -0.54
N TYR A 42 -9.19 7.02 -1.46
CA TYR A 42 -10.63 7.14 -1.61
C TYR A 42 -11.38 6.68 -0.36
N ILE A 43 -11.01 5.50 0.17
CA ILE A 43 -11.63 4.93 1.37
C ILE A 43 -11.33 5.80 2.59
N GLY A 44 -10.05 6.11 2.85
CA GLY A 44 -9.67 6.89 4.04
C GLY A 44 -10.21 8.32 4.02
N ARG A 45 -10.48 8.89 2.85
CA ARG A 45 -11.16 10.18 2.73
C ARG A 45 -12.66 10.09 3.06
N LYS A 46 -13.31 8.95 2.77
CA LYS A 46 -14.74 8.73 3.01
C LYS A 46 -15.04 8.22 4.42
N ARG A 47 -14.10 7.50 5.02
CA ARG A 47 -14.21 6.88 6.34
C ARG A 47 -12.91 7.10 7.12
N PRO A 48 -12.69 8.34 7.63
CA PRO A 48 -11.50 8.68 8.40
C PRO A 48 -11.43 7.98 9.76
N ASP A 49 -12.51 7.32 10.16
CA ASP A 49 -12.63 6.50 11.38
C ASP A 49 -12.00 5.10 11.25
N LEU A 50 -11.68 4.65 10.03
CA LEU A 50 -11.08 3.33 9.82
C LEU A 50 -9.58 3.34 10.14
N ASN A 51 -9.13 2.32 10.87
CA ASN A 51 -7.70 2.02 10.97
C ASN A 51 -7.22 1.38 9.67
N MET A 52 -6.33 2.09 8.95
CA MET A 52 -5.91 1.68 7.62
C MET A 52 -4.39 1.50 7.53
N ALA A 53 -3.98 0.35 6.98
CA ALA A 53 -2.61 0.07 6.59
C ALA A 53 -2.48 0.06 5.07
N LEU A 54 -1.43 0.70 4.55
CA LEU A 54 -1.13 0.73 3.11
C LEU A 54 0.20 0.02 2.84
N TYR A 55 0.20 -0.99 1.97
CA TYR A 55 1.40 -1.68 1.53
C TYR A 55 1.88 -1.18 0.16
N LEU A 56 3.15 -0.81 0.09
CA LEU A 56 3.85 -0.33 -1.10
C LEU A 56 4.82 -1.40 -1.59
N HIS A 57 4.49 -1.98 -2.74
CA HIS A 57 5.32 -2.97 -3.45
C HIS A 57 6.06 -2.37 -4.65
N ASN A 58 5.62 -1.20 -5.13
CA ASN A 58 6.16 -0.48 -6.29
C ASN A 58 6.40 0.99 -5.94
N ASP A 59 7.11 1.71 -6.82
CA ASP A 59 7.36 3.14 -6.63
C ASP A 59 6.04 3.94 -6.58
N PRO A 60 5.71 4.58 -5.44
CA PRO A 60 4.48 5.34 -5.31
C PRO A 60 4.38 6.54 -6.26
N ARG A 61 5.50 7.06 -6.76
CA ARG A 61 5.56 8.21 -7.69
C ARG A 61 5.00 7.87 -9.07
N ASP A 62 4.99 6.59 -9.44
CA ASP A 62 4.39 6.12 -10.69
C ASP A 62 2.94 5.65 -10.51
N MET A 63 2.50 5.47 -9.26
CA MET A 63 1.20 4.91 -8.93
C MET A 63 0.10 5.96 -8.89
N LYS A 64 -1.07 5.62 -9.44
CA LYS A 64 -2.25 6.48 -9.32
C LYS A 64 -2.64 6.61 -7.85
N GLY A 65 -2.76 7.86 -7.38
CA GLY A 65 -2.96 8.18 -5.97
C GLY A 65 -1.68 8.50 -5.20
N GLY A 66 -0.49 8.40 -5.82
CA GLY A 66 0.80 8.68 -5.18
C GLY A 66 1.77 9.51 -6.00
N LYS A 67 1.38 10.02 -7.17
CA LYS A 67 2.31 10.68 -8.11
C LYS A 67 2.94 11.95 -7.57
N THR A 68 2.14 12.80 -6.94
CA THR A 68 2.62 14.07 -6.37
C THR A 68 2.92 13.93 -4.89
N ALA A 69 3.83 14.77 -4.38
CA ALA A 69 4.12 14.85 -2.95
C ALA A 69 2.84 15.12 -2.13
N ASP A 70 1.93 15.97 -2.62
CA ASP A 70 0.66 16.23 -1.95
C ASP A 70 -0.24 15.01 -1.86
N MET A 71 -0.34 14.20 -2.91
CA MET A 71 -1.10 12.95 -2.84
C MET A 71 -0.54 12.01 -1.77
N ARG A 72 0.79 11.89 -1.69
CA ARG A 72 1.47 11.08 -0.67
C ARG A 72 1.32 11.66 0.73
N ARG A 73 1.36 12.98 0.92
CA ARG A 73 1.03 13.65 2.19
C ARG A 73 -0.41 13.34 2.64
N GLN A 74 -1.36 13.33 1.72
CA GLN A 74 -2.76 12.99 2.02
C GLN A 74 -2.90 11.54 2.50
N LEU A 75 -2.17 10.61 1.87
CA LEU A 75 -2.10 9.22 2.34
C LEU A 75 -1.48 9.14 3.74
N LEU A 76 -0.35 9.82 3.97
CA LEU A 76 0.34 9.82 5.26
C LEU A 76 -0.55 10.29 6.43
N ARG A 77 -1.43 11.27 6.16
CA ARG A 77 -2.39 11.74 7.17
C ARG A 77 -3.50 10.74 7.46
N ARG A 78 -3.94 9.98 6.44
CA ARG A 78 -5.11 9.09 6.54
C ARG A 78 -4.75 7.68 7.01
N MET A 79 -3.55 7.22 6.75
CA MET A 79 -3.13 5.88 7.14
C MET A 79 -2.68 5.86 8.60
N SER A 80 -2.98 4.75 9.28
CA SER A 80 -2.41 4.43 10.59
C SER A 80 -0.94 4.05 10.43
N VAL A 81 -0.64 3.27 9.38
CA VAL A 81 0.72 2.83 9.03
C VAL A 81 0.85 2.66 7.52
N ILE A 82 2.05 2.90 6.98
CA ILE A 82 2.40 2.63 5.58
C ILE A 82 3.61 1.70 5.59
N TYR A 83 3.43 0.51 5.03
CA TYR A 83 4.48 -0.49 4.90
C TYR A 83 5.15 -0.39 3.54
N CYS A 84 6.46 -0.25 3.53
CA CYS A 84 7.30 -0.28 2.33
C CYS A 84 8.10 -1.58 2.32
N VAL A 85 8.21 -2.24 1.16
CA VAL A 85 9.01 -3.48 1.08
C VAL A 85 10.52 -3.25 1.01
N SER A 86 10.96 -1.99 0.97
CA SER A 86 12.37 -1.61 1.02
C SER A 86 12.52 -0.15 1.47
N ASP A 87 13.72 0.20 1.94
CA ASP A 87 14.10 1.59 2.21
C ASP A 87 14.04 2.45 0.95
N TYR A 88 14.30 1.86 -0.22
CA TYR A 88 14.15 2.55 -1.51
C TYR A 88 12.71 3.02 -1.73
N LEU A 89 11.71 2.17 -1.51
CA LEU A 89 10.31 2.60 -1.66
C LEU A 89 9.89 3.60 -0.58
N ARG A 90 10.45 3.49 0.63
CA ARG A 90 10.25 4.49 1.69
C ARG A 90 10.78 5.86 1.28
N SER A 91 11.98 5.93 0.70
CA SER A 91 12.55 7.20 0.22
C SER A 91 11.75 7.75 -0.97
N CYS A 92 11.33 6.91 -1.91
CA CYS A 92 10.45 7.31 -3.01
C CYS A 92 9.11 7.89 -2.52
N PHE A 93 8.55 7.33 -1.44
CA PHE A 93 7.33 7.88 -0.85
C PHE A 93 7.56 9.27 -0.24
N LEU A 94 8.68 9.46 0.47
CA LEU A 94 9.03 10.71 1.14
C LEU A 94 9.62 11.77 0.21
N ASP A 95 9.91 11.42 -1.05
CA ASP A 95 10.43 12.35 -2.06
C ASP A 95 9.57 13.62 -2.14
N GLY A 96 10.18 14.79 -1.95
CA GLY A 96 9.50 16.08 -1.93
C GLY A 96 8.52 16.30 -0.77
N ILE A 97 8.59 15.51 0.30
CA ILE A 97 7.82 15.67 1.55
C ILE A 97 8.76 15.95 2.71
N ASP A 98 8.70 17.17 3.24
CA ASP A 98 9.25 17.49 4.57
C ASP A 98 8.35 16.86 5.64
N ALA A 99 8.57 15.56 5.89
CA ALA A 99 7.91 14.87 6.97
C ALA A 99 8.66 15.21 8.26
N SER A 100 7.95 15.81 9.23
CA SER A 100 8.46 15.80 10.61
C SER A 100 8.66 14.37 11.07
N ASP A 101 9.59 14.16 12.00
CA ASP A 101 9.98 12.82 12.48
C ASP A 101 8.75 11.96 12.85
N HIS A 102 7.76 12.56 13.52
CA HIS A 102 6.51 11.90 13.92
C HIS A 102 5.66 11.38 12.75
N ALA A 103 5.63 12.08 11.61
CA ALA A 103 4.90 11.60 10.43
C ALA A 103 5.68 10.49 9.71
N ALA A 104 7.01 10.57 9.71
CA ALA A 104 7.88 9.55 9.15
C ALA A 104 7.85 8.22 9.93
N GLU A 105 7.52 8.24 11.23
CA GLU A 105 7.33 7.04 12.07
C GLU A 105 6.18 6.14 11.61
N LYS A 106 5.19 6.68 10.89
CA LYS A 106 4.12 5.88 10.27
C LYS A 106 4.63 5.04 9.10
N LEU A 107 5.77 5.38 8.51
CA LEU A 107 6.38 4.56 7.47
C LEU A 107 7.27 3.50 8.10
N ARG A 108 6.96 2.24 7.81
CA ARG A 108 7.72 1.07 8.29
C ARG A 108 8.22 0.27 7.10
N VAL A 109 9.46 -0.18 7.17
CA VAL A 109 10.02 -1.07 6.14
C VAL A 109 9.84 -2.50 6.59
N ILE A 110 9.20 -3.31 5.76
CA ILE A 110 9.06 -4.76 5.94
C ILE A 110 9.60 -5.42 4.67
N PRO A 111 10.89 -5.83 4.66
CA PRO A 111 11.48 -6.50 3.51
C PRO A 111 10.66 -7.74 3.13
N ILE A 112 10.39 -7.92 1.83
CA ILE A 112 9.92 -9.22 1.36
C ILE A 112 11.11 -10.18 1.45
N SER A 113 11.02 -11.12 2.38
CA SER A 113 11.95 -12.23 2.50
C SER A 113 11.22 -13.54 2.27
N ALA A 114 11.92 -14.50 1.69
CA ALA A 114 11.51 -15.90 1.74
C ALA A 114 12.30 -16.58 2.85
N ASP A 115 11.62 -17.41 3.64
CA ASP A 115 12.31 -18.27 4.58
C ASP A 115 13.18 -19.27 3.83
N ARG A 116 14.43 -19.35 4.26
CA ARG A 116 15.36 -20.32 3.70
C ARG A 116 15.07 -21.69 4.29
N MET A 117 14.48 -22.58 3.49
CA MET A 117 14.18 -23.95 3.92
C MET A 117 15.42 -24.87 3.97
N LEU A 118 16.55 -24.47 3.39
CA LEU A 118 17.78 -25.28 3.37
C LEU A 118 18.72 -24.88 4.51
N ALA A 119 19.11 -25.87 5.32
CA ALA A 119 20.08 -25.69 6.41
C ALA A 119 21.48 -25.30 5.93
N ALA A 120 21.88 -25.74 4.73
CA ALA A 120 23.17 -25.42 4.11
C ALA A 120 23.01 -25.10 2.61
N PRO A 121 23.91 -24.29 2.02
CA PRO A 121 23.92 -24.08 0.56
C PRO A 121 24.26 -25.39 -0.17
N PRO A 122 23.56 -25.74 -1.26
CA PRO A 122 23.97 -26.86 -2.11
C PRO A 122 25.29 -26.53 -2.83
N ALA A 123 25.93 -27.55 -3.39
CA ALA A 123 27.09 -27.36 -4.26
C ALA A 123 26.71 -26.43 -5.44
N LYS A 124 27.57 -25.45 -5.74
CA LYS A 124 27.30 -24.46 -6.78
C LYS A 124 27.74 -24.98 -8.16
N ASP A 125 26.80 -25.05 -9.10
CA ASP A 125 27.11 -25.22 -10.51
C ASP A 125 27.56 -23.90 -11.15
N LYS A 126 28.42 -23.96 -12.18
CA LYS A 126 28.82 -22.79 -12.98
C LYS A 126 27.73 -22.41 -14.00
N LEU A 127 26.50 -22.26 -13.51
CA LEU A 127 25.34 -21.87 -14.31
C LEU A 127 24.97 -20.42 -14.00
N ILE A 128 24.85 -19.60 -15.04
CA ILE A 128 24.25 -18.26 -14.94
C ILE A 128 22.79 -18.41 -15.38
N SER A 129 21.86 -18.13 -14.48
CA SER A 129 20.43 -18.07 -14.78
C SER A 129 19.94 -16.64 -14.57
N ILE A 130 19.19 -16.13 -15.55
CA ILE A 130 18.48 -14.85 -15.47
C ILE A 130 17.00 -15.20 -15.51
N ILE A 131 16.29 -14.86 -14.43
CA ILE A 131 14.86 -15.08 -14.26
C ILE A 131 14.23 -13.69 -14.08
N GLY A 132 13.17 -13.39 -14.83
CA GLY A 132 12.44 -12.12 -14.80
C GLY A 132 10.94 -12.33 -14.88
#